data_AF-A0A8H3DVJ2-F1
#
_entry.id   AF-A0A8H3DVJ2-F1
#
_cell.length_a   1.000
_cell.length_b   1.000
_cell.length_c   1.000
_cell.angle_alpha   90.00
_cell.angle_beta   90.00
_cell.angle_gamma   90.00
#
_symmetry.space_group_name_H-M   'P 1'
#
loop_
_entity.id
_entity.type
_entity.pdbx_description
1 polymer ?
#
loop_
_entity_poly.entity_id
_entity_poly.type
_entity_poly.pdbx_seq_one_letter_code
_entity_poly.pdbx_strand_id
1 'polypeptide(L)'
;MLSAIRPSINIGRQSVFLVQRRTVISLAKTVYTAHATASGAGRNGSTKLGDGSLDIKLASPKDMLARRIKRDVAERGRSVEGILEQYGSQICSRLRPFCRTHSKIVPGVRNSVAIELITTHIRKKLSERSFQFRDKLARSDSLVHVPTSPTASTSALSNLIVLRQTPQLRGIYTILRDKETSREDFIFYADRLATLICEKAMELLPFQNVTVHTPTGVVADGKDIRMDNPIRQICSVTIVRAGGMLEMGLRRVMRDIAIGSLLIQSDPSSGEPMLLHSMLPSVVQRREESGDAWVFLLDAQIGTGAAALMAIRILLDHGVAEDHIIFVTFLGVPRGGMAVIRKTFPGIRFVCGAVDDGLQEGWLHHEDGTPGRRVWSITPGMGNIGDRYYM
;
A
#
# COMPACT_ATOMS: atom_id res chain seq x y z
N MET A 1 -1.13 43.03 69.39
CA MET A 1 -0.67 44.20 68.59
C MET A 1 -1.15 43.97 67.16
N LEU A 2 -2.38 44.36 66.81
CA LEU A 2 -2.71 45.64 66.13
C LEU A 2 -1.87 45.81 64.85
N SER A 3 -2.43 45.49 63.68
CA SER A 3 -2.98 46.45 62.68
C SER A 3 -1.88 47.31 62.03
N ALA A 4 -1.84 47.63 60.73
CA ALA A 4 -2.93 47.90 59.81
C ALA A 4 -2.39 48.14 58.37
N ILE A 5 -3.26 47.88 57.38
CA ILE A 5 -3.51 48.71 56.17
C ILE A 5 -2.55 48.59 54.96
N ARG A 6 -3.08 47.89 53.93
CA ARG A 6 -2.94 48.16 52.48
C ARG A 6 -3.56 49.54 52.12
N PRO A 7 -3.12 50.29 51.09
CA PRO A 7 -3.53 49.94 49.72
C PRO A 7 -2.56 50.28 48.56
N SER A 8 -2.68 49.46 47.51
CA SER A 8 -2.76 49.74 46.06
C SER A 8 -2.05 50.98 45.47
N ILE A 9 -1.17 50.75 44.48
CA ILE A 9 -1.11 51.43 43.17
C ILE A 9 -0.38 50.50 42.16
N ASN A 10 -0.73 50.66 40.89
CA ASN A 10 -0.70 49.67 39.82
C ASN A 10 0.39 49.99 38.75
N ILE A 11 0.65 48.98 37.91
CA ILE A 11 1.18 49.00 36.53
C ILE A 11 2.71 48.96 36.32
N GLY A 12 3.16 47.79 35.87
CA GLY A 12 4.40 47.56 35.11
C GLY A 12 4.38 46.19 34.41
N ARG A 13 3.70 46.10 33.25
CA ARG A 13 3.65 44.89 32.39
C ARG A 13 4.99 44.66 31.70
N GLN A 14 5.58 43.47 31.85
CA GLN A 14 6.39 42.82 30.83
C GLN A 14 5.85 41.40 30.60
N SER A 15 5.41 41.16 29.37
CA SER A 15 4.80 39.92 28.90
C SER A 15 5.86 38.97 28.33
N VAL A 16 5.85 37.74 28.84
CA VAL A 16 6.62 36.57 28.38
C VAL A 16 6.16 36.13 26.99
N PHE A 17 7.10 35.93 26.07
CA PHE A 17 6.87 35.43 24.71
C PHE A 17 6.59 33.91 24.72
N LEU A 18 5.43 33.51 24.19
CA LEU A 18 5.05 32.11 23.96
C LEU A 18 5.09 31.83 22.45
N VAL A 19 6.01 30.97 22.00
CA VAL A 19 6.15 30.58 20.59
C VAL A 19 5.07 29.54 20.22
N GLN A 20 4.10 29.92 19.38
CA GLN A 20 3.07 29.02 18.87
C GLN A 20 3.55 28.25 17.61
N ARG A 21 3.60 26.91 17.69
CA ARG A 21 3.88 26.00 16.57
C ARG A 21 2.66 25.91 15.62
N ARG A 22 2.88 25.93 14.29
CA ARG A 22 1.86 25.73 13.23
C ARG A 22 2.07 24.38 12.52
N THR A 23 0.98 23.70 12.18
CA THR A 23 0.98 22.39 11.51
C THR A 23 1.19 22.51 9.99
N VAL A 24 1.99 21.61 9.41
CA VAL A 24 2.50 21.62 8.02
C VAL A 24 2.16 20.30 7.32
N ILE A 25 1.69 20.34 6.06
CA ILE A 25 1.47 19.16 5.20
C ILE A 25 1.99 19.43 3.77
N SER A 26 2.66 18.46 3.14
CA SER A 26 3.41 18.58 1.87
C SER A 26 2.87 17.68 0.75
N LEU A 27 2.71 18.20 -0.49
CA LEU A 27 2.48 17.43 -1.73
C LEU A 27 3.01 18.20 -2.98
N ALA A 28 3.71 17.50 -3.88
CA ALA A 28 4.76 17.99 -4.80
C ALA A 28 4.55 19.17 -5.78
N LYS A 29 5.67 19.90 -5.98
CA LYS A 29 6.26 20.56 -7.19
C LYS A 29 5.54 21.63 -8.04
N THR A 30 4.48 22.27 -7.58
CA THR A 30 4.07 23.57 -8.16
C THR A 30 3.40 24.47 -7.12
N VAL A 31 3.77 25.75 -7.09
CA VAL A 31 3.31 26.73 -6.09
C VAL A 31 1.91 27.25 -6.44
N TYR A 32 0.89 26.85 -5.68
CA TYR A 32 -0.45 27.42 -5.77
C TYR A 32 -0.87 28.00 -4.42
N THR A 33 -1.33 29.25 -4.42
CA THR A 33 -2.01 29.88 -3.28
C THR A 33 -3.52 29.73 -3.47
N ALA A 34 -4.18 28.99 -2.58
CA ALA A 34 -5.63 28.86 -2.60
C ALA A 34 -6.25 30.14 -2.02
N HIS A 35 -6.86 30.95 -2.88
CA HIS A 35 -7.85 31.94 -2.47
C HIS A 35 -9.22 31.44 -2.91
N ALA A 36 -10.07 31.08 -1.96
CA ALA A 36 -11.49 30.91 -2.24
C ALA A 36 -12.09 32.31 -2.46
N THR A 37 -12.20 32.74 -3.71
CA THR A 37 -13.04 33.88 -4.07
C THR A 37 -14.34 33.32 -4.61
N ALA A 38 -15.41 33.39 -3.81
CA ALA A 38 -16.76 33.35 -4.34
C ALA A 38 -16.92 34.58 -5.24
N SER A 39 -16.89 34.40 -6.56
CA SER A 39 -17.26 35.45 -7.49
C SER A 39 -18.78 35.46 -7.60
N GLY A 40 -19.41 36.34 -6.82
CA GLY A 40 -20.84 36.64 -6.88
C GLY A 40 -21.09 37.94 -6.13
N ALA A 41 -21.87 38.84 -6.72
CA ALA A 41 -22.17 40.14 -6.14
C ALA A 41 -22.88 39.96 -4.78
N GLY A 42 -22.46 40.77 -3.80
CA GLY A 42 -23.19 40.93 -2.55
C GLY A 42 -22.42 40.39 -1.35
N ARG A 43 -22.23 41.27 -0.37
CA ARG A 43 -21.65 41.01 0.95
C ARG A 43 -22.37 39.92 1.77
N ASN A 44 -23.42 39.26 1.26
CA ASN A 44 -24.23 38.22 1.92
C ASN A 44 -24.89 37.22 0.92
N GLY A 45 -24.23 36.79 -0.16
CA GLY A 45 -24.85 35.97 -1.22
C GLY A 45 -24.25 34.58 -1.39
N SER A 46 -25.05 33.52 -1.21
CA SER A 46 -24.71 32.14 -1.51
C SER A 46 -24.43 31.91 -3.00
N THR A 47 -23.19 31.59 -3.37
CA THR A 47 -22.85 31.12 -4.72
C THR A 47 -22.75 29.60 -4.72
N LYS A 48 -23.86 28.93 -5.07
CA LYS A 48 -23.89 27.51 -5.42
C LYS A 48 -23.85 27.38 -6.94
N LEU A 49 -22.98 26.54 -7.49
CA LEU A 49 -23.22 25.96 -8.81
C LEU A 49 -24.46 25.06 -8.74
N GLY A 50 -25.09 24.78 -9.88
CA GLY A 50 -26.35 24.01 -9.97
C GLY A 50 -26.31 22.59 -9.38
N ASP A 51 -25.14 22.08 -8.97
CA ASP A 51 -24.94 20.81 -8.28
C ASP A 51 -24.63 20.95 -6.76
N GLY A 52 -24.68 22.18 -6.22
CA GLY A 52 -24.32 22.48 -4.84
C GLY A 52 -22.83 22.58 -4.55
N SER A 53 -21.95 22.48 -5.56
CA SER A 53 -20.52 22.68 -5.41
C SER A 53 -20.10 24.16 -5.56
N LEU A 54 -18.99 24.54 -4.94
CA LEU A 54 -18.36 25.86 -5.05
C LEU A 54 -17.21 25.78 -6.06
N ASP A 55 -17.18 26.71 -7.02
CA ASP A 55 -16.12 26.81 -8.03
C ASP A 55 -14.82 27.31 -7.38
N ILE A 56 -13.89 26.39 -7.08
CA ILE A 56 -12.59 26.75 -6.49
C ILE A 56 -11.59 27.01 -7.62
N LYS A 57 -11.46 28.27 -8.03
CA LYS A 57 -10.41 28.71 -8.95
C LYS A 57 -9.11 29.01 -8.20
N LEU A 58 -8.13 28.11 -8.31
CA LEU A 58 -6.77 28.33 -7.82
C LEU A 58 -6.11 29.44 -8.64
N ALA A 59 -5.67 30.51 -7.98
CA ALA A 59 -5.09 31.69 -8.63
C ALA A 59 -3.59 31.77 -8.38
N SER A 60 -2.81 32.06 -9.42
CA SER A 60 -1.38 32.32 -9.26
C SER A 60 -1.15 33.66 -8.53
N PRO A 61 0.02 33.88 -7.90
CA PRO A 61 0.38 35.17 -7.30
C PRO A 61 0.24 36.36 -8.27
N LYS A 62 0.48 36.12 -9.56
CA LYS A 62 0.33 37.12 -10.63
C LYS A 62 -1.14 37.49 -10.85
N ASP A 63 -2.03 36.51 -10.85
CA ASP A 63 -3.48 36.72 -11.04
C ASP A 63 -4.10 37.48 -9.86
N MET A 64 -3.58 37.24 -8.65
CA MET A 64 -4.01 37.96 -7.45
C MET A 64 -3.54 39.41 -7.44
N LEU A 65 -2.29 39.66 -7.84
CA LEU A 65 -1.76 41.01 -7.96
C LEU A 65 -2.52 41.81 -9.02
N ALA A 66 -2.79 41.21 -10.18
CA ALA A 66 -3.57 41.84 -11.24
C ALA A 66 -4.99 42.21 -10.77
N ARG A 67 -5.66 41.33 -10.03
CA ARG A 67 -6.98 41.64 -9.44
C ARG A 67 -6.91 42.72 -8.37
N ARG A 68 -5.87 42.71 -7.54
CA ARG A 68 -5.67 43.72 -6.49
C ARG A 68 -5.39 45.09 -7.08
N ILE A 69 -4.58 45.18 -8.14
CA ILE A 69 -4.33 46.43 -8.87
C ILE A 69 -5.64 46.95 -9.43
N LYS A 70 -6.41 46.12 -10.17
CA LYS A 70 -7.71 46.53 -10.72
C LYS A 70 -8.68 47.03 -9.64
N ARG A 71 -8.79 46.33 -8.50
CA ARG A 71 -9.68 46.72 -7.40
C ARG A 71 -9.20 47.98 -6.67
N ASP A 72 -7.93 48.03 -6.26
CA ASP A 72 -7.42 49.13 -5.43
C ASP A 72 -7.26 50.44 -6.25
N VAL A 73 -7.09 50.35 -7.57
CA VAL A 73 -7.17 51.51 -8.48
C VAL A 73 -8.62 51.97 -8.65
N ALA A 74 -9.55 51.05 -8.94
CA ALA A 74 -10.95 51.41 -9.23
C ALA A 74 -11.77 51.82 -8.00
N GLU A 75 -11.59 51.14 -6.86
CA GLU A 75 -12.42 51.34 -5.67
C GLU A 75 -11.76 52.23 -4.61
N ARG A 76 -10.43 52.38 -4.65
CA ARG A 76 -9.65 53.04 -3.57
C ARG A 76 -8.72 54.15 -4.08
N GLY A 77 -8.70 54.43 -5.38
CA GLY A 77 -7.94 55.54 -5.98
C GLY A 77 -6.43 55.49 -5.75
N ARG A 78 -5.83 54.31 -5.55
CA ARG A 78 -4.39 54.17 -5.30
C ARG A 78 -3.59 54.13 -6.60
N SER A 79 -2.36 54.67 -6.59
CA SER A 79 -1.42 54.56 -7.71
C SER A 79 -0.88 53.13 -7.84
N VAL A 80 -0.60 52.73 -9.08
CA VAL A 80 -0.12 51.37 -9.41
C VAL A 80 1.27 51.14 -8.80
N GLU A 81 2.18 52.11 -8.84
CA GLU A 81 3.48 52.04 -8.17
C GLU A 81 3.36 51.76 -6.67
N GLY A 82 2.47 52.45 -5.96
CA GLY A 82 2.31 52.26 -4.51
C GLY A 82 1.76 50.88 -4.14
N ILE A 83 0.94 50.28 -5.01
CA ILE A 83 0.43 48.91 -4.84
C ILE A 83 1.56 47.89 -5.06
N LEU A 84 2.43 48.13 -6.05
CA LEU A 84 3.56 47.27 -6.37
C LEU A 84 4.65 47.32 -5.28
N GLU A 85 4.98 48.51 -4.76
CA GLU A 85 5.92 48.65 -3.64
C GLU A 85 5.42 47.99 -2.36
N GLN A 86 4.13 48.14 -2.04
CA GLN A 86 3.54 47.48 -0.88
C GLN A 86 3.56 45.95 -1.03
N TYR A 87 3.28 45.44 -2.23
CA TYR A 87 3.33 44.01 -2.51
C TYR A 87 4.76 43.46 -2.41
N GLY A 88 5.73 44.17 -2.97
CA GLY A 88 7.16 43.80 -2.94
C GLY A 88 7.74 43.80 -1.53
N SER A 89 7.44 44.83 -0.73
CA SER A 89 8.03 45.01 0.61
C SER A 89 7.39 44.12 1.68
N GLN A 90 6.06 44.00 1.72
CA GLN A 90 5.35 43.36 2.85
C GLN A 90 4.94 41.92 2.61
N ILE A 91 4.66 41.54 1.36
CA ILE A 91 4.09 40.22 1.02
C ILE A 91 5.19 39.30 0.51
N CYS A 92 6.01 39.75 -0.45
CA CYS A 92 7.11 38.95 -0.96
C CYS A 92 8.21 38.68 0.08
N SER A 93 8.50 39.61 0.99
CA SER A 93 9.50 39.40 2.04
C SER A 93 9.02 38.41 3.11
N ARG A 94 7.76 38.49 3.55
CA ARG A 94 7.17 37.61 4.57
C ARG A 94 6.91 36.19 4.10
N LEU A 95 6.58 35.99 2.83
CA LEU A 95 6.29 34.66 2.26
C LEU A 95 7.56 33.93 1.79
N ARG A 96 8.66 34.65 1.53
CA ARG A 96 9.93 34.09 1.03
C ARG A 96 10.45 32.87 1.81
N PRO A 97 10.45 32.85 3.15
CA PRO A 97 10.92 31.69 3.92
C PRO A 97 10.01 30.46 3.77
N PHE A 98 8.70 30.67 3.61
CA PHE A 98 7.70 29.61 3.55
C PHE A 98 7.55 28.99 2.16
N CYS A 99 7.75 29.80 1.10
CA CYS A 99 7.70 29.34 -0.30
C CYS A 99 8.86 28.38 -0.66
N ARG A 100 9.96 28.36 0.10
CA ARG A 100 11.09 27.46 -0.14
C ARG A 100 10.84 26.02 0.29
N THR A 101 9.98 25.80 1.28
CA THR A 101 9.82 24.52 1.97
C THR A 101 8.44 23.89 1.76
N HIS A 102 7.47 24.61 1.21
CA HIS A 102 6.08 24.19 1.14
C HIS A 102 5.47 24.43 -0.24
N SER A 103 4.71 23.45 -0.72
CA SER A 103 4.04 23.51 -2.02
C SER A 103 2.68 24.20 -1.99
N LYS A 104 2.05 24.32 -0.82
CA LYS A 104 0.77 25.01 -0.63
C LYS A 104 0.78 25.85 0.66
N ILE A 105 0.43 27.13 0.54
CA ILE A 105 0.30 28.04 1.70
C ILE A 105 -1.16 28.47 1.79
N VAL A 106 -1.81 28.18 2.91
CA VAL A 106 -3.16 28.63 3.23
C VAL A 106 -3.05 29.77 4.23
N PRO A 107 -3.36 31.02 3.85
CA PRO A 107 -3.29 32.15 4.78
C PRO A 107 -4.48 32.14 5.75
N GLY A 108 -4.19 32.17 7.06
CA GLY A 108 -5.17 32.36 8.13
C GLY A 108 -4.80 31.60 9.41
N VAL A 109 -4.90 32.26 10.58
CA VAL A 109 -4.55 31.65 11.89
C VAL A 109 -5.63 30.66 12.36
N ARG A 110 -6.84 30.72 11.79
CA ARG A 110 -7.99 29.84 12.08
C ARG A 110 -8.97 29.80 10.91
N ASN A 111 -8.53 29.34 9.73
CA ASN A 111 -9.42 29.21 8.58
C ASN A 111 -9.95 27.78 8.47
N SER A 112 -10.85 27.41 9.38
CA SER A 112 -11.46 26.08 9.43
C SER A 112 -12.11 25.71 8.10
N VAL A 113 -12.78 26.67 7.45
CA VAL A 113 -13.44 26.46 6.15
C VAL A 113 -12.43 26.14 5.05
N ALA A 114 -11.30 26.85 4.96
CA ALA A 114 -10.27 26.52 3.97
C ALA A 114 -9.59 25.17 4.23
N ILE A 115 -9.35 24.83 5.51
CA ILE A 115 -8.80 23.53 5.91
C ILE A 115 -9.80 22.42 5.55
N GLU A 116 -11.08 22.61 5.84
CA GLU A 116 -12.15 21.67 5.55
C GLU A 116 -12.33 21.48 4.03
N LEU A 117 -12.32 22.55 3.25
CA LEU A 117 -12.39 22.48 1.78
C LEU A 117 -11.20 21.74 1.17
N ILE A 118 -9.97 22.00 1.66
CA ILE A 118 -8.77 21.29 1.20
C ILE A 118 -8.83 19.83 1.63
N THR A 119 -9.27 19.55 2.84
CA THR A 119 -9.42 18.18 3.37
C THR A 119 -10.46 17.42 2.55
N THR A 120 -11.61 18.03 2.26
CA THR A 120 -12.69 17.45 1.43
C THR A 120 -12.23 17.26 -0.01
N HIS A 121 -11.49 18.20 -0.59
CA HIS A 121 -10.93 18.04 -1.94
C HIS A 121 -9.87 16.94 -2.01
N ILE A 122 -8.97 16.85 -1.01
CA ILE A 122 -7.98 15.78 -0.92
C ILE A 122 -8.69 14.44 -0.75
N ARG A 123 -9.67 14.33 0.15
CA ARG A 123 -10.49 13.12 0.34
C ARG A 123 -11.19 12.73 -0.95
N LYS A 124 -11.80 13.69 -1.66
CA LYS A 124 -12.44 13.46 -2.97
C LYS A 124 -11.43 12.97 -4.02
N LYS A 125 -10.26 13.59 -4.13
CA LYS A 125 -9.22 13.18 -5.09
C LYS A 125 -8.58 11.84 -4.75
N LEU A 126 -8.43 11.51 -3.47
CA LEU A 126 -7.99 10.20 -3.02
C LEU A 126 -9.05 9.15 -3.34
N SER A 127 -10.33 9.41 -3.04
CA SER A 127 -11.45 8.53 -3.38
C SER A 127 -11.61 8.32 -4.89
N GLU A 128 -11.49 9.37 -5.72
CA GLU A 128 -11.53 9.21 -7.18
C GLU A 128 -10.38 8.34 -7.70
N ARG A 129 -9.19 8.43 -7.09
CA ARG A 129 -8.04 7.59 -7.43
C ARG A 129 -8.17 6.17 -6.91
N SER A 130 -8.79 5.98 -5.74
CA SER A 130 -8.97 4.68 -5.07
C SER A 130 -9.77 3.72 -5.96
N PHE A 131 -10.91 4.18 -6.50
CA PHE A 131 -11.76 3.37 -7.37
C PHE A 131 -11.06 2.97 -8.66
N GLN A 132 -10.25 3.86 -9.23
CA GLN A 132 -9.51 3.57 -10.47
C GLN A 132 -8.29 2.68 -10.23
N PHE A 133 -7.72 2.67 -9.03
CA PHE A 133 -6.46 1.97 -8.75
C PHE A 133 -6.60 0.47 -8.96
N ARG A 134 -7.65 -0.15 -8.42
CA ARG A 134 -7.88 -1.60 -8.57
C ARG A 134 -8.19 -2.03 -9.99
N ASP A 135 -8.99 -1.24 -10.70
CA ASP A 135 -9.30 -1.50 -12.10
C ASP A 135 -8.02 -1.43 -12.96
N LYS A 136 -7.16 -0.44 -12.70
CA LYS A 136 -5.83 -0.33 -13.34
C LYS A 136 -4.92 -1.50 -12.98
N LEU A 137 -4.93 -1.95 -11.73
CA LEU A 137 -4.17 -3.13 -11.30
C LEU A 137 -4.68 -4.40 -11.96
N ALA A 138 -5.99 -4.56 -12.16
CA ALA A 138 -6.56 -5.75 -12.79
C ALA A 138 -6.27 -5.82 -14.30
N ARG A 139 -6.36 -4.67 -14.97
CA ARG A 139 -6.20 -4.54 -16.43
C ARG A 139 -4.77 -4.32 -16.89
N SER A 140 -3.80 -4.35 -15.97
CA SER A 140 -2.39 -4.20 -16.34
C SER A 140 -1.91 -5.45 -17.08
N ASP A 141 -1.74 -5.30 -18.39
CA ASP A 141 -1.13 -6.29 -19.25
C ASP A 141 0.39 -6.20 -19.18
N SER A 142 1.00 -7.30 -18.72
CA SER A 142 2.30 -7.68 -19.24
C SER A 142 2.03 -8.60 -20.43
N LEU A 143 2.51 -8.22 -21.62
CA LEU A 143 2.55 -9.08 -22.80
C LEU A 143 3.41 -10.30 -22.48
N VAL A 144 2.83 -11.36 -21.92
CA VAL A 144 3.54 -12.62 -21.69
C VAL A 144 2.67 -13.75 -22.21
N HIS A 145 3.07 -14.26 -23.36
CA HIS A 145 2.59 -15.54 -23.86
C HIS A 145 3.18 -16.63 -22.95
N VAL A 146 2.35 -17.23 -22.11
CA VAL A 146 2.71 -18.48 -21.40
C VAL A 146 2.54 -19.61 -22.42
N PRO A 147 3.58 -20.41 -22.74
CA PRO A 147 3.39 -21.56 -23.61
C PRO A 147 2.64 -22.63 -22.84
N THR A 148 1.48 -23.05 -23.35
CA THR A 148 0.69 -24.20 -22.88
C THR A 148 1.30 -25.55 -23.28
N SER A 149 2.56 -25.57 -23.74
CA SER A 149 3.24 -26.73 -24.31
C SER A 149 4.36 -27.25 -23.41
N PRO A 150 4.61 -28.58 -23.34
CA PRO A 150 5.52 -29.18 -22.33
C PRO A 150 7.02 -29.00 -22.62
N THR A 151 7.41 -28.24 -23.65
CA THR A 151 8.76 -28.28 -24.24
C THR A 151 9.27 -26.92 -24.72
N ALA A 152 9.01 -25.82 -23.99
CA ALA A 152 9.61 -24.52 -24.29
C ALA A 152 10.48 -24.02 -23.13
N SER A 153 11.73 -23.70 -23.46
CA SER A 153 12.78 -23.23 -22.58
C SER A 153 12.45 -21.92 -21.86
N THR A 154 12.66 -21.94 -20.56
CA THR A 154 12.60 -20.87 -19.56
C THR A 154 13.40 -19.62 -19.97
N SER A 155 12.81 -18.59 -20.59
CA SER A 155 13.53 -17.30 -20.76
C SER A 155 12.71 -16.00 -20.85
N ALA A 156 11.48 -15.93 -20.31
CA ALA A 156 10.75 -14.64 -20.21
C ALA A 156 10.12 -14.33 -18.83
N LEU A 157 10.45 -15.12 -17.81
CA LEU A 157 9.86 -15.02 -16.47
C LEU A 157 10.95 -15.21 -15.37
N SER A 158 12.01 -14.39 -15.38
CA SER A 158 13.17 -14.63 -14.49
C SER A 158 12.83 -14.82 -13.00
N ASN A 159 11.75 -14.18 -12.53
CA ASN A 159 11.38 -14.14 -11.11
C ASN A 159 10.00 -14.78 -10.82
N LEU A 160 9.43 -15.54 -11.76
CA LEU A 160 8.22 -16.34 -11.55
C LEU A 160 8.51 -17.81 -11.80
N ILE A 161 8.41 -18.60 -10.75
CA ILE A 161 8.57 -20.04 -10.77
C ILE A 161 7.20 -20.69 -10.61
N VAL A 162 6.79 -21.42 -11.65
CA VAL A 162 5.59 -22.24 -11.61
C VAL A 162 6.03 -23.68 -11.39
N LEU A 163 5.39 -24.38 -10.44
CA LEU A 163 5.65 -25.80 -10.24
C LEU A 163 5.43 -26.57 -11.55
N ARG A 164 6.24 -27.62 -11.76
CA ARG A 164 6.10 -28.49 -12.93
C ARG A 164 4.71 -29.13 -12.92
N GLN A 165 3.97 -28.96 -14.01
CA GLN A 165 2.61 -29.47 -14.18
C GLN A 165 2.58 -30.98 -14.44
N THR A 166 2.93 -31.77 -13.42
CA THR A 166 2.87 -33.24 -13.47
C THR A 166 1.41 -33.73 -13.46
N PRO A 167 1.12 -34.96 -13.92
CA PRO A 167 -0.22 -35.54 -13.82
C PRO A 167 -0.76 -35.52 -12.38
N GLN A 168 0.11 -35.74 -11.39
CA GLN A 168 -0.27 -35.68 -9.98
C GLN A 168 -0.67 -34.26 -9.55
N LEU A 169 0.11 -33.24 -9.92
CA LEU A 169 -0.20 -31.86 -9.58
C LEU A 169 -1.50 -31.41 -10.26
N ARG A 170 -1.69 -31.78 -11.53
CA ARG A 170 -2.94 -31.53 -12.26
C ARG A 170 -4.13 -32.20 -11.60
N GLY A 171 -3.98 -33.45 -11.13
CA GLY A 171 -5.03 -34.15 -10.37
C GLY A 171 -5.41 -33.44 -9.08
N ILE A 172 -4.42 -32.93 -8.32
CA ILE A 172 -4.66 -32.10 -7.13
C ILE A 172 -5.46 -30.85 -7.51
N TYR A 173 -5.06 -30.13 -8.56
CA TYR A 173 -5.80 -28.96 -9.02
C TYR A 173 -7.21 -29.29 -9.52
N THR A 174 -7.42 -30.43 -10.18
CA THR A 174 -8.76 -30.86 -10.60
C THR A 174 -9.70 -30.95 -9.39
N ILE A 175 -9.26 -31.59 -8.30
CA ILE A 175 -10.03 -31.71 -7.06
C ILE A 175 -10.25 -30.33 -6.43
N LEU A 176 -9.18 -29.53 -6.32
CA LEU A 176 -9.30 -28.18 -5.75
C LEU A 176 -10.14 -27.22 -6.60
N ARG A 177 -10.32 -27.47 -7.90
CA ARG A 177 -11.17 -26.65 -8.80
C ARG A 177 -12.61 -27.13 -8.82
N ASP A 178 -12.86 -28.40 -8.57
CA ASP A 178 -14.20 -28.96 -8.60
C ASP A 178 -15.06 -28.36 -7.47
N LYS A 179 -16.21 -27.81 -7.86
CA LYS A 179 -17.19 -27.21 -6.94
C LYS A 179 -17.87 -28.25 -6.06
N GLU A 180 -17.94 -29.51 -6.50
CA GLU A 180 -18.60 -30.59 -5.76
C GLU A 180 -17.67 -31.28 -4.76
N THR A 181 -16.38 -30.90 -4.71
CA THR A 181 -15.41 -31.49 -3.77
C THR A 181 -15.78 -31.16 -2.32
N SER A 182 -15.79 -32.20 -1.47
CA SER A 182 -16.07 -32.09 -0.05
C SER A 182 -15.04 -31.22 0.68
N ARG A 183 -15.42 -30.60 1.81
CA ARG A 183 -14.49 -29.77 2.59
C ARG A 183 -13.29 -30.57 3.10
N GLU A 184 -13.52 -31.81 3.52
CA GLU A 184 -12.48 -32.71 4.03
C GLU A 184 -11.43 -33.02 2.96
N ASP A 185 -11.88 -33.38 1.76
CA ASP A 185 -10.99 -33.60 0.61
C ASP A 185 -10.27 -32.31 0.23
N PHE A 186 -11.00 -31.18 0.19
CA PHE A 186 -10.40 -29.90 -0.15
C PHE A 186 -9.25 -29.53 0.80
N ILE A 187 -9.46 -29.67 2.12
CA ILE A 187 -8.43 -29.42 3.14
C ILE A 187 -7.24 -30.35 2.92
N PHE A 188 -7.49 -31.67 2.76
CA PHE A 188 -6.43 -32.65 2.58
C PHE A 188 -5.55 -32.35 1.35
N TYR A 189 -6.17 -32.08 0.21
CA TYR A 189 -5.45 -31.79 -1.04
C TYR A 189 -4.81 -30.40 -1.05
N ALA A 190 -5.40 -29.40 -0.38
CA ALA A 190 -4.81 -28.08 -0.25
C ALA A 190 -3.56 -28.11 0.64
N ASP A 191 -3.59 -28.83 1.76
CA ASP A 191 -2.45 -29.04 2.65
C ASP A 191 -1.30 -29.78 1.95
N ARG A 192 -1.66 -30.80 1.15
CA ARG A 192 -0.70 -31.52 0.33
C ARG A 192 -0.07 -30.59 -0.71
N LEU A 193 -0.87 -29.76 -1.39
CA LEU A 193 -0.36 -28.78 -2.34
C LEU A 193 0.54 -27.75 -1.66
N ALA A 194 0.17 -27.27 -0.47
CA ALA A 194 0.93 -26.29 0.29
C ALA A 194 2.35 -26.80 0.57
N THR A 195 2.46 -28.05 0.99
CA THR A 195 3.75 -28.71 1.26
C THR A 195 4.62 -28.73 0.00
N LEU A 196 4.05 -29.11 -1.16
CA LEU A 196 4.79 -29.16 -2.44
C LEU A 196 5.30 -27.78 -2.87
N ILE A 197 4.48 -26.74 -2.71
CA ILE A 197 4.86 -25.37 -3.09
C ILE A 197 5.91 -24.80 -2.12
N CYS A 198 5.73 -25.02 -0.81
CA CYS A 198 6.69 -24.58 0.20
C CYS A 198 8.06 -25.27 0.04
N GLU A 199 8.09 -26.57 -0.26
CA GLU A 199 9.32 -27.29 -0.61
C GLU A 199 10.04 -26.61 -1.78
N LYS A 200 9.29 -26.32 -2.86
CA LYS A 200 9.84 -25.63 -4.03
C LYS A 200 10.33 -24.22 -3.70
N ALA A 201 9.66 -23.53 -2.78
CA ALA A 201 10.06 -22.20 -2.35
C ALA A 201 11.36 -22.22 -1.55
N MET A 202 11.63 -23.29 -0.79
CA MET A 202 12.87 -23.43 -0.03
C MET A 202 14.10 -23.59 -0.92
N GLU A 203 13.97 -24.15 -2.13
CA GLU A 203 15.08 -24.23 -3.10
C GLU A 203 15.69 -22.85 -3.46
N LEU A 204 14.96 -21.76 -3.20
CA LEU A 204 15.39 -20.40 -3.50
C LEU A 204 16.26 -19.77 -2.43
N LEU A 205 16.40 -20.41 -1.28
CA LEU A 205 17.31 -19.97 -0.23
C LEU A 205 18.77 -20.21 -0.65
N PRO A 206 19.73 -19.43 -0.17
CA PRO A 206 21.13 -19.59 -0.57
C PRO A 206 21.77 -20.79 0.15
N PHE A 207 21.71 -21.96 -0.49
CA PHE A 207 22.38 -23.17 -0.02
C PHE A 207 23.89 -23.13 -0.26
N GLN A 208 24.66 -23.56 0.73
CA GLN A 208 26.11 -23.73 0.65
C GLN A 208 26.46 -25.21 0.46
N ASN A 209 27.59 -25.49 -0.20
CA ASN A 209 28.12 -26.86 -0.28
C ASN A 209 28.70 -27.24 1.09
N VAL A 210 28.38 -28.44 1.56
CA VAL A 210 28.94 -28.99 2.79
C VAL A 210 29.40 -30.42 2.53
N THR A 211 30.49 -30.82 3.16
CA THR A 211 30.97 -32.20 3.15
C THR A 211 30.65 -32.83 4.51
N VAL A 212 30.04 -34.01 4.50
CA VAL A 212 29.74 -34.77 5.73
C VAL A 212 30.43 -36.12 5.69
N HIS A 213 30.82 -36.61 6.86
CA HIS A 213 31.29 -37.99 7.00
C HIS A 213 30.09 -38.88 7.28
N THR A 214 29.88 -39.89 6.43
CA THR A 214 28.82 -40.87 6.63
C THR A 214 29.18 -41.84 7.76
N PRO A 215 28.19 -42.53 8.35
CA PRO A 215 28.46 -43.62 9.30
C PRO A 215 29.29 -44.78 8.70
N THR A 216 29.43 -44.85 7.38
CA THR A 216 30.28 -45.82 6.68
C THR A 216 31.73 -45.37 6.53
N GLY A 217 32.11 -44.20 7.06
CA GLY A 217 33.46 -43.65 7.00
C GLY A 217 33.83 -42.98 5.67
N VAL A 218 32.86 -42.81 4.76
CA VAL A 218 33.06 -42.19 3.45
C VAL A 218 32.62 -40.72 3.51
N VAL A 219 33.33 -39.84 2.80
CA VAL A 219 32.92 -38.44 2.67
C VAL A 219 31.82 -38.34 1.60
N ALA A 220 30.75 -37.64 1.92
CA ALA A 220 29.67 -37.34 0.99
C ALA A 220 29.45 -35.83 0.86
N ASP A 221 29.26 -35.36 -0.37
CA ASP A 221 28.91 -33.97 -0.67
C ASP A 221 27.42 -33.74 -0.47
N GLY A 222 27.09 -32.60 0.12
CA GLY A 222 25.72 -32.19 0.43
C GLY A 222 25.51 -30.69 0.32
N LYS A 223 24.31 -30.26 0.72
CA LYS A 223 23.89 -28.86 0.74
C LYS A 223 23.30 -28.53 2.11
N ASP A 224 23.59 -27.32 2.59
CA ASP A 224 23.07 -26.83 3.86
C ASP A 224 22.68 -25.35 3.75
N ILE A 225 21.63 -24.97 4.47
CA ILE A 225 21.24 -23.56 4.64
C ILE A 225 21.86 -23.13 5.96
N ARG A 226 23.11 -22.70 5.90
CA ARG A 226 23.77 -22.20 7.10
C ARG A 226 23.16 -20.84 7.47
N MET A 227 22.69 -20.74 8.72
CA MET A 227 22.25 -19.48 9.34
C MET A 227 23.46 -18.70 9.82
N ASP A 228 24.39 -18.45 8.90
CA ASP A 228 25.57 -17.59 9.08
C ASP A 228 25.50 -16.41 8.10
N ASN A 229 26.35 -15.41 8.30
CA ASN A 229 26.38 -14.19 7.48
C ASN A 229 26.44 -14.56 5.97
N PRO A 230 25.43 -14.24 5.13
CA PRO A 230 24.42 -13.17 5.28
C PRO A 230 22.99 -13.58 5.66
N ILE A 231 22.69 -14.85 6.00
CA ILE A 231 21.35 -15.25 6.48
C ILE A 231 21.34 -15.23 8.01
N ARG A 232 20.69 -14.23 8.60
CA ARG A 232 20.48 -14.21 10.06
C ARG A 232 19.27 -15.02 10.48
N GLN A 233 18.19 -14.97 9.72
CA GLN A 233 16.96 -15.68 10.06
C GLN A 233 16.05 -15.89 8.85
N ILE A 234 15.27 -16.96 8.91
CA ILE A 234 14.17 -17.23 7.99
C ILE A 234 12.86 -17.09 8.77
N CYS A 235 11.90 -16.39 8.17
CA CYS A 235 10.58 -16.24 8.75
C CYS A 235 9.49 -16.25 7.67
N SER A 236 8.25 -16.37 8.12
CA SER A 236 7.07 -16.31 7.28
C SER A 236 6.19 -15.14 7.69
N VAL A 237 5.55 -14.50 6.73
CA VAL A 237 4.50 -13.51 6.97
C VAL A 237 3.28 -13.91 6.16
N THR A 238 2.18 -14.17 6.85
CA THR A 238 0.95 -14.67 6.25
C THR A 238 -0.05 -13.54 6.02
N ILE A 239 -0.57 -13.40 4.79
CA ILE A 239 -1.71 -12.54 4.52
C ILE A 239 -2.99 -13.28 4.93
N VAL A 240 -3.62 -12.80 5.99
CA VAL A 240 -4.83 -13.40 6.57
C VAL A 240 -6.03 -13.06 5.70
N ARG A 241 -6.95 -14.00 5.40
CA ARG A 241 -7.10 -15.32 6.01
C ARG A 241 -6.49 -16.47 5.19
N ALA A 242 -6.61 -16.41 3.87
CA ALA A 242 -6.36 -17.55 3.00
C ALA A 242 -4.88 -17.99 2.98
N GLY A 243 -3.93 -17.09 3.23
CA GLY A 243 -2.51 -17.45 3.35
C GLY A 243 -2.21 -18.45 4.47
N GLY A 244 -3.09 -18.58 5.48
CA GLY A 244 -2.91 -19.52 6.60
C GLY A 244 -2.87 -20.99 6.17
N MET A 245 -3.43 -21.32 5.00
CA MET A 245 -3.36 -22.67 4.43
C MET A 245 -1.93 -23.06 4.04
N LEU A 246 -1.14 -22.09 3.56
CA LEU A 246 0.27 -22.30 3.22
C LEU A 246 1.13 -22.43 4.48
N GLU A 247 0.71 -21.88 5.61
CA GLU A 247 1.42 -21.99 6.88
C GLU A 247 1.56 -23.46 7.32
N MET A 248 0.52 -24.25 7.14
CA MET A 248 0.52 -25.69 7.46
C MET A 248 1.52 -26.45 6.60
N GLY A 249 1.59 -26.15 5.30
CA GLY A 249 2.61 -26.69 4.40
C GLY A 249 4.02 -26.27 4.83
N LEU A 250 4.20 -25.00 5.16
CA LEU A 250 5.50 -24.45 5.54
C LEU A 250 6.03 -25.05 6.84
N ARG A 251 5.18 -25.24 7.85
CA ARG A 251 5.56 -25.88 9.14
C ARG A 251 5.93 -27.36 8.97
N ARG A 252 5.40 -28.04 7.95
CA ARG A 252 5.80 -29.43 7.62
C ARG A 252 7.21 -29.50 7.04
N VAL A 253 7.63 -28.48 6.29
CA VAL A 253 8.96 -28.42 5.69
C VAL A 253 9.99 -27.78 6.64
N MET A 254 9.60 -26.77 7.41
CA MET A 254 10.47 -26.06 8.34
C MET A 254 9.83 -25.99 9.74
N ARG A 255 10.40 -26.75 10.69
CA ARG A 255 9.83 -26.95 12.03
C ARG A 255 9.75 -25.65 12.86
N ASP A 256 10.84 -24.89 12.93
CA ASP A 256 11.01 -23.79 13.89
C ASP A 256 10.90 -22.41 13.24
N ILE A 257 10.15 -22.30 12.15
CA ILE A 257 9.98 -21.03 11.44
C ILE A 257 9.17 -20.02 12.26
N ALA A 258 9.69 -18.80 12.41
CA ALA A 258 8.97 -17.70 13.02
C ALA A 258 7.88 -17.19 12.08
N ILE A 259 6.65 -17.03 12.57
CA ILE A 259 5.49 -16.68 11.74
C ILE A 259 4.86 -15.39 12.23
N GLY A 260 4.72 -14.45 11.30
CA GLY A 260 3.93 -13.25 11.45
C GLY A 260 2.67 -13.29 10.59
N SER A 261 1.77 -12.34 10.82
CA SER A 261 0.52 -12.20 10.09
C SER A 261 0.20 -10.74 9.80
N LEU A 262 -0.41 -10.51 8.64
CA LEU A 262 -0.96 -9.23 8.21
C LEU A 262 -2.44 -9.45 7.85
N LEU A 263 -3.34 -8.78 8.56
CA LEU A 263 -4.74 -8.72 8.19
C LEU A 263 -4.97 -7.52 7.29
N ILE A 264 -5.09 -7.78 6.00
CA ILE A 264 -5.33 -6.76 4.97
C ILE A 264 -6.72 -6.99 4.40
N GLN A 265 -7.59 -5.99 4.51
CA GLN A 265 -8.93 -6.03 3.96
C GLN A 265 -9.14 -4.87 3.00
N SER A 266 -10.03 -5.05 2.03
CA SER A 266 -10.44 -3.95 1.17
C SER A 266 -11.46 -3.10 1.91
N ASP A 267 -11.23 -1.80 1.95
CA ASP A 267 -12.21 -0.84 2.44
C ASP A 267 -13.52 -1.00 1.65
N PRO A 268 -14.68 -1.17 2.30
CA PRO A 268 -15.96 -1.38 1.60
C PRO A 268 -16.35 -0.21 0.70
N SER A 269 -15.95 1.02 1.07
CA SER A 269 -16.36 2.23 0.36
C SER A 269 -15.45 2.55 -0.82
N SER A 270 -14.13 2.44 -0.65
CA SER A 270 -13.12 2.87 -1.62
C SER A 270 -12.47 1.72 -2.38
N GLY A 271 -12.59 0.49 -1.88
CA GLY A 271 -11.94 -0.71 -2.39
C GLY A 271 -10.44 -0.81 -2.05
N GLU A 272 -9.83 0.21 -1.43
CA GLU A 272 -8.39 0.23 -1.14
C GLU A 272 -7.99 -0.80 -0.08
N PRO A 273 -6.78 -1.38 -0.18
CA PRO A 273 -6.28 -2.26 0.86
C PRO A 273 -5.99 -1.45 2.14
N MET A 274 -6.56 -1.90 3.25
CA MET A 274 -6.36 -1.38 4.59
C MET A 274 -5.71 -2.45 5.46
N LEU A 275 -4.65 -2.06 6.17
CA LEU A 275 -4.03 -2.89 7.20
C LEU A 275 -4.84 -2.75 8.49
N LEU A 276 -5.49 -3.83 8.92
CA LEU A 276 -6.29 -3.87 10.14
C LEU A 276 -5.52 -4.44 11.32
N HIS A 277 -4.60 -5.38 11.06
CA HIS A 277 -3.76 -5.98 12.09
C HIS A 277 -2.39 -6.34 11.50
N SER A 278 -1.35 -6.15 12.30
CA SER A 278 0.02 -6.49 11.94
C SER A 278 0.72 -7.11 13.13
N MET A 279 1.20 -8.34 12.95
CA MET A 279 2.02 -9.07 13.89
C MET A 279 3.22 -9.60 13.13
N LEU A 280 4.33 -8.87 13.13
CA LEU A 280 5.54 -9.27 12.42
C LEU A 280 6.49 -10.05 13.34
N PRO A 281 7.32 -10.98 12.83
CA PRO A 281 8.36 -11.63 13.62
C PRO A 281 9.35 -10.61 14.20
N SER A 282 9.95 -10.90 15.36
CA SER A 282 10.87 -9.99 16.06
C SER A 282 12.04 -9.52 15.20
N VAL A 283 12.54 -10.38 14.30
CA VAL A 283 13.60 -10.04 13.35
C VAL A 283 13.19 -9.00 12.30
N VAL A 284 11.94 -9.05 11.84
CA VAL A 284 11.40 -8.05 10.90
C VAL A 284 11.13 -6.72 11.62
N GLN A 285 10.81 -6.75 12.92
CA GLN A 285 10.62 -5.54 13.71
C GLN A 285 11.95 -4.80 13.97
N ARG A 286 13.06 -5.52 14.09
CA ARG A 286 14.40 -4.95 14.31
C ARG A 286 15.06 -4.59 12.99
N ARG A 287 15.00 -3.30 12.63
CA ARG A 287 15.49 -2.78 11.33
C ARG A 287 16.96 -3.08 11.03
N GLU A 288 17.79 -3.26 12.05
CA GLU A 288 19.21 -3.60 11.92
C GLU A 288 19.46 -5.07 11.56
N GLU A 289 18.47 -5.94 11.74
CA GLU A 289 18.53 -7.37 11.42
C GLU A 289 17.65 -7.74 10.21
N SER A 290 16.64 -6.93 9.91
CA SER A 290 15.63 -7.23 8.88
C SER A 290 16.19 -7.32 7.46
N GLY A 291 17.30 -6.64 7.16
CA GLY A 291 17.97 -6.72 5.86
C GLY A 291 18.50 -8.13 5.53
N ASP A 292 18.92 -8.87 6.55
CA ASP A 292 19.49 -10.23 6.44
C ASP A 292 18.44 -11.32 6.65
N ALA A 293 17.16 -10.93 6.78
CA ALA A 293 16.06 -11.85 7.01
C ALA A 293 15.41 -12.27 5.70
N TRP A 294 15.28 -13.59 5.50
CA TRP A 294 14.51 -14.15 4.40
C TRP A 294 13.04 -14.28 4.82
N VAL A 295 12.14 -13.78 3.97
CA VAL A 295 10.69 -13.74 4.26
C VAL A 295 9.91 -14.50 3.22
N PHE A 296 9.24 -15.57 3.65
CA PHE A 296 8.17 -16.20 2.87
C PHE A 296 6.87 -15.42 3.08
N LEU A 297 6.41 -14.71 2.05
CA LEU A 297 5.13 -14.00 2.06
C LEU A 297 4.04 -14.90 1.50
N LEU A 298 3.10 -15.32 2.35
CA LEU A 298 2.11 -16.34 2.02
C LEU A 298 0.73 -15.74 1.70
N ASP A 299 0.18 -16.08 0.53
CA ASP A 299 -1.20 -15.80 0.17
C ASP A 299 -1.75 -16.90 -0.74
N ALA A 300 -3.00 -17.33 -0.53
CA ALA A 300 -3.56 -18.47 -1.28
C ALA A 300 -3.68 -18.20 -2.77
N GLN A 301 -4.04 -16.97 -3.15
CA GLN A 301 -4.22 -16.58 -4.54
C GLN A 301 -3.89 -15.12 -4.79
N ILE A 302 -3.36 -14.82 -5.96
CA ILE A 302 -3.06 -13.46 -6.38
C ILE A 302 -3.80 -13.09 -7.68
N GLY A 303 -4.90 -12.34 -7.52
CA GLY A 303 -5.63 -11.71 -8.61
C GLY A 303 -5.13 -10.28 -8.88
N THR A 304 -5.82 -9.26 -8.37
CA THR A 304 -5.41 -7.85 -8.51
C THR A 304 -4.11 -7.49 -7.78
N GLY A 305 -3.69 -8.31 -6.81
CA GLY A 305 -2.46 -8.11 -6.04
C GLY A 305 -2.46 -6.91 -5.09
N ALA A 306 -3.60 -6.24 -4.85
CA ALA A 306 -3.64 -5.06 -3.98
C ALA A 306 -3.19 -5.36 -2.54
N ALA A 307 -3.63 -6.49 -1.97
CA ALA A 307 -3.20 -6.92 -0.63
C ALA A 307 -1.72 -7.31 -0.61
N ALA A 308 -1.26 -8.08 -1.59
CA ALA A 308 0.15 -8.44 -1.76
C ALA A 308 1.06 -7.21 -1.89
N LEU A 309 0.66 -6.20 -2.68
CA LEU A 309 1.36 -4.92 -2.82
C LEU A 309 1.53 -4.21 -1.47
N MET A 310 0.46 -4.15 -0.68
CA MET A 310 0.49 -3.53 0.65
C MET A 310 1.39 -4.33 1.60
N ALA A 311 1.28 -5.66 1.62
CA ALA A 311 2.13 -6.53 2.45
C ALA A 311 3.62 -6.37 2.11
N ILE A 312 3.97 -6.41 0.83
CA ILE A 312 5.34 -6.16 0.35
C ILE A 312 5.82 -4.79 0.80
N ARG A 313 5.00 -3.75 0.65
CA ARG A 313 5.39 -2.40 1.05
C ARG A 313 5.69 -2.31 2.54
N ILE A 314 4.87 -2.95 3.38
CA ILE A 314 5.09 -3.02 4.82
C ILE A 314 6.44 -3.68 5.11
N LEU A 315 6.76 -4.83 4.50
CA LEU A 315 8.04 -5.52 4.71
C LEU A 315 9.24 -4.64 4.32
N LEU A 316 9.17 -3.99 3.16
CA LEU A 316 10.21 -3.07 2.69
C LEU A 316 10.37 -1.85 3.62
N ASP A 317 9.28 -1.29 4.14
CA ASP A 317 9.31 -0.17 5.09
C ASP A 317 9.95 -0.59 6.44
N HIS A 318 9.85 -1.87 6.79
CA HIS A 318 10.54 -2.51 7.93
C HIS A 318 12.02 -2.86 7.65
N GLY A 319 12.52 -2.63 6.44
CA GLY A 319 13.92 -2.82 6.07
C GLY A 319 14.28 -4.20 5.51
N VAL A 320 13.28 -5.07 5.25
CA VAL A 320 13.51 -6.35 4.56
C VAL A 320 14.02 -6.06 3.14
N ALA A 321 15.09 -6.74 2.73
CA ALA A 321 15.62 -6.61 1.38
C ALA A 321 14.63 -7.16 0.34
N GLU A 322 14.50 -6.47 -0.79
CA GLU A 322 13.50 -6.81 -1.82
C GLU A 322 13.69 -8.21 -2.41
N ASP A 323 14.94 -8.61 -2.61
CA ASP A 323 15.37 -9.92 -3.13
C ASP A 323 15.30 -11.05 -2.08
N HIS A 324 15.13 -10.69 -0.81
CA HIS A 324 14.89 -11.64 0.30
C HIS A 324 13.42 -11.99 0.49
N ILE A 325 12.51 -11.40 -0.29
CA ILE A 325 11.07 -11.69 -0.23
C ILE A 325 10.73 -12.76 -1.29
N ILE A 326 10.22 -13.89 -0.82
CA ILE A 326 9.69 -14.98 -1.66
C ILE A 326 8.18 -15.02 -1.49
N PHE A 327 7.44 -14.64 -2.52
CA PHE A 327 5.98 -14.70 -2.53
C PHE A 327 5.50 -16.11 -2.92
N VAL A 328 4.76 -16.76 -2.03
CA VAL A 328 4.31 -18.15 -2.19
C VAL A 328 2.80 -18.19 -2.33
N THR A 329 2.29 -18.85 -3.39
CA THR A 329 0.85 -18.88 -3.67
C THR A 329 0.37 -20.13 -4.39
N PHE A 330 -0.88 -20.56 -4.13
CA PHE A 330 -1.45 -21.70 -4.87
C PHE A 330 -1.75 -21.32 -6.31
N LEU A 331 -2.34 -20.15 -6.53
CA LEU A 331 -2.84 -19.76 -7.84
C LEU A 331 -2.55 -18.30 -8.14
N GLY A 332 -1.88 -18.05 -9.26
CA GLY A 332 -1.58 -16.72 -9.73
C GLY A 332 -2.19 -16.43 -11.10
N VAL A 333 -2.31 -15.15 -11.41
CA VAL A 333 -2.59 -14.67 -12.77
C VAL A 333 -1.34 -13.91 -13.25
N PRO A 334 -0.76 -14.21 -14.42
CA PRO A 334 0.45 -13.53 -14.91
C PRO A 334 0.19 -12.05 -15.17
N ARG A 335 -1.04 -11.75 -15.56
CA ARG A 335 -1.61 -10.40 -15.69
C ARG A 335 -2.08 -9.90 -14.33
N GLY A 336 -2.40 -8.63 -14.25
CA GLY A 336 -2.93 -8.07 -13.02
C GLY A 336 -1.87 -7.90 -11.93
N GLY A 337 -2.14 -8.40 -10.71
CA GLY A 337 -1.33 -8.16 -9.53
C GLY A 337 0.11 -8.62 -9.63
N MET A 338 0.36 -9.81 -10.19
CA MET A 338 1.72 -10.33 -10.37
C MET A 338 2.51 -9.48 -11.38
N ALA A 339 1.88 -9.04 -12.47
CA ALA A 339 2.51 -8.15 -13.44
C ALA A 339 2.92 -6.82 -12.80
N VAL A 340 2.04 -6.22 -12.00
CA VAL A 340 2.34 -4.93 -11.33
C VAL A 340 3.45 -5.08 -10.32
N ILE A 341 3.38 -6.11 -9.46
CA ILE A 341 4.40 -6.32 -8.44
C ILE A 341 5.75 -6.59 -9.08
N ARG A 342 5.83 -7.46 -10.08
CA ARG A 342 7.10 -7.74 -10.78
C ARG A 342 7.69 -6.52 -11.47
N LYS A 343 6.85 -5.61 -11.95
CA LYS A 343 7.30 -4.34 -12.54
C LYS A 343 7.77 -3.34 -11.49
N THR A 344 7.12 -3.33 -10.33
CA THR A 344 7.38 -2.34 -9.26
C THR A 344 8.53 -2.78 -8.36
N PHE A 345 8.66 -4.08 -8.12
CA PHE A 345 9.62 -4.74 -7.25
C PHE A 345 10.23 -5.94 -7.98
N PRO A 346 11.18 -5.70 -8.91
CA PRO A 346 11.79 -6.76 -9.70
C PRO A 346 12.62 -7.74 -8.87
N GLY A 347 13.10 -7.41 -7.67
CA GLY A 347 13.84 -8.33 -6.80
C GLY A 347 12.99 -9.46 -6.23
N ILE A 348 11.67 -9.29 -6.15
CA ILE A 348 10.77 -10.26 -5.53
C ILE A 348 10.60 -11.49 -6.41
N ARG A 349 10.74 -12.66 -5.78
CA ARG A 349 10.59 -13.97 -6.43
C ARG A 349 9.23 -14.56 -6.10
N PHE A 350 8.53 -15.06 -7.12
CA PHE A 350 7.23 -15.71 -6.99
C PHE A 350 7.39 -17.23 -7.15
N VAL A 351 6.75 -17.98 -6.26
CA VAL A 351 6.61 -19.43 -6.34
C VAL A 351 5.13 -19.76 -6.34
N CYS A 352 4.68 -20.36 -7.43
CA CYS A 352 3.27 -20.60 -7.68
C CYS A 352 3.00 -22.04 -8.09
N GLY A 353 1.93 -22.64 -7.56
CA GLY A 353 1.56 -24.00 -7.94
C GLY A 353 0.95 -24.10 -9.35
N ALA A 354 0.12 -23.12 -9.75
CA ALA A 354 -0.47 -23.04 -11.07
C ALA A 354 -0.82 -21.60 -11.43
N VAL A 355 -1.03 -21.38 -12.72
CA VAL A 355 -1.27 -20.06 -13.29
C VAL A 355 -2.51 -20.13 -14.17
N ASP A 356 -3.43 -19.18 -13.99
CA ASP A 356 -4.64 -19.04 -14.81
C ASP A 356 -4.63 -17.72 -15.59
N ASP A 357 -5.33 -17.69 -16.73
CA ASP A 357 -5.28 -16.56 -17.67
C ASP A 357 -6.28 -15.43 -17.36
N GLY A 358 -7.39 -15.77 -16.69
CA GLY A 358 -8.53 -14.88 -16.54
C GLY A 358 -8.60 -14.20 -15.17
N LEU A 359 -8.94 -12.92 -15.19
CA LEU A 359 -9.38 -12.17 -14.01
C LEU A 359 -10.69 -11.45 -14.36
N GLN A 360 -11.80 -11.85 -13.74
CA GLN A 360 -13.12 -11.29 -13.98
C GLN A 360 -13.59 -10.44 -12.81
N GLU A 361 -14.22 -9.31 -13.12
CA GLU A 361 -14.93 -8.48 -12.14
C GLU A 361 -16.31 -9.07 -11.88
N GLY A 362 -16.64 -9.31 -10.62
CA GLY A 362 -17.94 -9.76 -10.16
C GLY A 362 -18.47 -8.88 -9.03
N TRP A 363 -19.75 -9.04 -8.72
CA TRP A 363 -20.39 -8.43 -7.56
C TRP A 363 -20.77 -9.53 -6.57
N LEU A 364 -20.22 -9.41 -5.36
CA LEU A 364 -20.53 -10.33 -4.28
C LEU A 364 -21.70 -9.73 -3.50
N HIS A 365 -22.87 -10.35 -3.61
CA HIS A 365 -24.07 -9.98 -2.87
C HIS A 365 -23.97 -10.56 -1.46
N HIS A 366 -24.24 -9.73 -0.45
CA HIS A 366 -24.37 -10.19 0.91
C HIS A 366 -25.79 -10.74 1.12
N GLU A 367 -25.91 -11.95 1.66
CA GLU A 367 -27.21 -12.60 1.94
C GLU A 367 -28.02 -11.81 2.99
N ASP A 368 -27.30 -11.07 3.83
CA ASP A 368 -27.75 -10.17 4.88
C ASP A 368 -28.30 -8.81 4.37
N GLY A 369 -28.44 -8.64 3.06
CA GLY A 369 -29.08 -7.46 2.45
C GLY A 369 -28.22 -6.19 2.45
N THR A 370 -26.96 -6.28 2.89
CA THR A 370 -26.00 -5.18 2.78
C THR A 370 -25.57 -4.98 1.32
N PRO A 371 -25.26 -3.73 0.90
CA PRO A 371 -24.84 -3.47 -0.46
C PRO A 371 -23.61 -4.32 -0.80
N GLY A 372 -23.75 -5.11 -1.87
CA GLY A 372 -22.70 -6.00 -2.34
C GLY A 372 -21.41 -5.24 -2.65
N ARG A 373 -20.30 -5.97 -2.72
CA ARG A 373 -18.98 -5.39 -3.04
C ARG A 373 -18.44 -5.94 -4.34
N ARG A 374 -17.66 -5.11 -5.05
CA ARG A 374 -16.90 -5.54 -6.23
C ARG A 374 -15.79 -6.50 -5.81
N VAL A 375 -15.75 -7.66 -6.41
CA VAL A 375 -14.74 -8.69 -6.18
C VAL A 375 -14.13 -9.09 -7.51
N TRP A 376 -12.83 -9.34 -7.51
CA TRP A 376 -12.13 -9.86 -8.66
C TRP A 376 -11.86 -11.35 -8.43
N SER A 377 -12.32 -12.18 -9.35
CA SER A 377 -12.20 -13.63 -9.27
C SER A 377 -11.32 -14.13 -10.41
N ILE A 378 -10.42 -15.06 -10.09
CA ILE A 378 -9.58 -15.73 -11.08
C ILE A 378 -10.46 -16.72 -11.87
N THR A 379 -10.25 -16.83 -13.18
CA THR A 379 -10.99 -17.73 -14.07
C THR A 379 -10.01 -18.58 -14.88
N PRO A 380 -10.15 -19.93 -14.93
CA PRO A 380 -11.19 -20.74 -14.28
C PRO A 380 -11.17 -20.72 -12.74
N GLY A 381 -10.02 -20.52 -12.10
CA GLY A 381 -9.95 -20.28 -10.66
C GLY A 381 -10.30 -21.49 -9.79
N MET A 382 -10.37 -21.27 -8.47
CA MET A 382 -10.78 -22.27 -7.46
C MET A 382 -11.93 -21.77 -6.56
N GLY A 383 -12.57 -20.66 -6.96
CA GLY A 383 -13.54 -19.94 -6.12
C GLY A 383 -12.85 -19.18 -4.97
N ASN A 384 -13.60 -18.89 -3.90
CA ASN A 384 -13.02 -18.33 -2.69
C ASN A 384 -12.35 -19.45 -1.87
N ILE A 385 -11.03 -19.60 -2.05
CA ILE A 385 -10.21 -20.62 -1.39
C ILE A 385 -10.34 -20.54 0.14
N GLY A 386 -10.41 -19.34 0.71
CA GLY A 386 -10.53 -19.15 2.15
C GLY A 386 -11.86 -19.69 2.69
N ASP A 387 -12.96 -19.40 1.99
CA ASP A 387 -14.28 -19.90 2.42
C ASP A 387 -14.32 -21.42 2.29
N ARG A 388 -13.87 -22.00 1.17
CA ARG A 388 -13.85 -23.45 0.95
C ARG A 388 -12.98 -24.24 1.94
N TYR A 389 -12.02 -23.59 2.59
CA TYR A 389 -11.15 -24.22 3.57
C TYR A 389 -11.67 -24.06 5.02
N TYR A 390 -12.18 -22.88 5.37
CA TYR A 390 -12.54 -22.55 6.75
C TYR A 390 -14.03 -22.65 7.08
N MET A 391 -14.91 -22.58 6.06
CA MET A 391 -16.36 -22.69 6.19
C MET A 391 -16.79 -24.05 5.65
#